data_AF-A0A853F0X9-F1
#
_entry.id   AF-A0A853F0X9-F1
#
_cell.length_a   1.000
_cell.length_b   1.000
_cell.length_c   1.000
_cell.angle_alpha   90.00
_cell.angle_beta   90.00
_cell.angle_gamma   90.00
#
_symmetry.space_group_name_H-M   'P 1'
#
loop_
_entity.id
_entity.type
_entity.pdbx_description
1 polymer ?
#
loop_
_entity_poly.entity_id
_entity_poly.type
_entity_poly.pdbx_seq_one_letter_code
_entity_poly.pdbx_strand_id
1 'polypeptide(L)'
;MMRYIEANALRADLSKTAQDWQYGSLSERVFRNRKILNKPYGELDNWVEYVNTPQTQKEIDKIRNNINRQAPLGNENWVIKMAKKHGLLSTLKARGRPKNKKKL
;
A
#
# COMPACT_ATOMS: atom_id res chain seq x y z
N MET A 1 -2.13 2.13 -2.12
CA MET A 1 -1.44 0.83 -2.23
C MET A 1 -0.48 0.79 -3.41
N MET A 2 -0.92 1.05 -4.66
CA MET A 2 -0.01 1.03 -5.83
C MET A 2 1.22 1.93 -5.66
N ARG A 3 1.07 3.17 -5.18
CA ARG A 3 2.20 4.07 -4.88
C ARG A 3 3.26 3.43 -3.98
N TYR A 4 2.84 2.71 -2.93
CA TYR A 4 3.77 2.05 -2.00
C TYR A 4 4.61 0.97 -2.68
N ILE A 5 4.01 0.25 -3.65
CA ILE A 5 4.69 -0.80 -4.42
C ILE A 5 5.63 -0.16 -5.44
N GLU A 6 5.14 0.80 -6.22
CA GLU A 6 5.92 1.41 -7.30
C GLU A 6 7.03 2.33 -6.79
N ALA A 7 6.87 2.96 -5.63
CA ALA A 7 7.93 3.70 -4.96
C ALA A 7 8.93 2.80 -4.20
N ASN A 8 8.77 1.47 -4.22
CA ASN A 8 9.59 0.58 -3.40
C ASN A 8 11.09 0.67 -3.73
N ALA A 9 11.45 0.65 -5.02
CA ALA A 9 12.84 0.72 -5.46
C ALA A 9 13.49 2.05 -5.09
N LEU A 10 12.77 3.16 -5.32
CA LEU A 10 13.18 4.50 -4.90
C LEU A 10 13.39 4.57 -3.38
N ARG A 11 12.42 4.08 -2.59
CA ARG A 11 12.50 4.04 -1.12
C ARG A 11 13.63 3.14 -0.61
N ALA A 12 14.04 2.14 -1.38
CA ALA A 12 15.13 1.23 -1.04
C ALA A 12 16.50 1.72 -1.56
N ASP A 13 16.57 2.93 -2.12
CA ASP A 13 17.77 3.51 -2.73
C ASP A 13 18.36 2.67 -3.88
N LEU A 14 17.50 1.91 -4.57
CA LEU A 14 17.88 1.09 -5.72
C LEU A 14 17.72 1.84 -7.05
N SER A 15 17.06 2.99 -7.05
CA SER A 15 16.85 3.84 -8.22
C SER A 15 16.76 5.31 -7.83
N LYS A 16 17.20 6.22 -8.72
CA LYS A 16 17.15 7.67 -8.51
C LYS A 16 15.72 8.22 -8.59
N THR A 17 14.92 7.68 -9.51
CA THR A 17 13.48 7.92 -9.59
C THR A 17 12.73 6.58 -9.64
N ALA A 18 11.44 6.59 -9.35
CA ALA A 18 10.64 5.37 -9.31
C ALA A 18 10.50 4.70 -10.70
N GLN A 19 10.40 5.48 -11.78
CA GLN A 19 10.25 4.97 -13.14
C GLN A 19 11.55 4.36 -13.71
N ASP A 20 12.72 4.71 -13.16
CA ASP A 20 14.00 4.15 -13.60
C ASP A 20 14.16 2.67 -13.22
N TRP A 21 13.35 2.18 -12.28
CA TRP A 21 13.37 0.78 -11.88
C TRP A 21 12.73 -0.11 -12.94
N GLN A 22 13.56 -0.70 -13.80
CA GLN A 22 13.15 -1.48 -14.97
C GLN A 22 12.26 -2.71 -14.70
N TYR A 23 12.29 -3.22 -13.46
CA TYR A 23 11.49 -4.36 -13.02
C TYR A 23 10.14 -3.92 -12.40
N GLY A 24 9.85 -2.61 -12.36
CA GLY A 24 8.61 -2.05 -11.84
C GLY A 24 7.57 -1.79 -12.94
N SER A 25 6.29 -1.85 -12.56
CA SER A 25 5.18 -1.52 -13.46
C SER A 25 5.17 -0.06 -13.91
N LEU A 26 5.70 0.87 -13.11
CA LEU A 26 5.78 2.27 -13.48
C LEU A 26 6.73 2.49 -14.68
N SER A 27 7.90 1.85 -14.66
CA SER A 27 8.86 1.87 -15.78
C SER A 27 8.24 1.37 -17.08
N GLU A 28 7.43 0.32 -16.97
CA GLU A 28 6.70 -0.24 -18.10
C GLU A 28 5.70 0.75 -18.72
N ARG A 29 4.93 1.44 -17.86
CA ARG A 29 3.94 2.45 -18.30
C ARG A 29 4.58 3.68 -18.92
N VAL A 30 5.75 4.09 -18.43
CA VAL A 30 6.43 5.31 -18.88
C VAL A 30 7.27 5.06 -20.13
N PHE A 31 8.04 3.97 -20.18
CA PHE A 31 9.09 3.81 -21.18
C PHE A 31 8.89 2.65 -22.15
N ARG A 32 8.33 1.51 -21.70
CA ARG A 32 8.72 0.24 -22.34
C ARG A 32 7.72 -0.41 -23.29
N ASN A 33 6.44 -0.03 -23.34
CA ASN A 33 5.44 -0.56 -24.29
C ASN A 33 5.55 -2.07 -24.63
N ARG A 34 6.05 -2.90 -23.70
CA ARG A 34 6.19 -4.36 -23.83
C ARG A 34 4.83 -5.04 -23.82
N LYS A 35 3.73 -4.27 -23.65
CA LYS A 35 2.33 -4.70 -23.63
C LYS A 35 2.02 -5.78 -22.59
N ILE A 36 2.85 -5.91 -21.55
CA ILE A 36 2.68 -6.88 -20.47
C ILE A 36 1.68 -6.42 -19.40
N LEU A 37 1.31 -5.14 -19.39
CA LEU A 37 0.37 -4.58 -18.43
C LEU A 37 -0.99 -4.32 -19.09
N ASN A 38 -2.04 -4.67 -18.36
CA ASN A 38 -3.37 -4.18 -18.68
C ASN A 38 -3.45 -2.66 -18.54
N LYS A 39 -4.37 -2.07 -19.31
CA LYS A 39 -4.73 -0.66 -19.14
C LYS A 39 -5.15 -0.42 -17.68
N PRO A 40 -4.72 0.71 -17.09
CA PRO A 40 -5.10 1.04 -15.73
C PRO A 40 -6.62 1.22 -15.65
N TYR A 41 -7.20 0.94 -14.48
CA TYR A 41 -8.64 1.02 -14.25
C TYR A 41 -9.16 2.47 -14.17
N GLY A 42 -8.27 3.46 -14.18
CA GLY A 42 -8.59 4.89 -14.18
C GLY A 42 -7.42 5.71 -14.70
N GLU A 43 -7.66 7.01 -14.88
CA GLU A 43 -6.64 7.98 -15.29
C GLU A 43 -5.55 8.10 -14.22
N LEU A 44 -4.30 8.17 -14.69
CA LEU A 44 -3.10 8.22 -13.88
C LEU A 44 -2.41 9.59 -14.04
N ASP A 45 -3.21 10.65 -14.12
CA ASP A 45 -2.67 12.00 -14.29
C ASP A 45 -1.76 12.35 -13.11
N ASN A 46 -0.58 12.88 -13.44
CA ASN A 46 0.50 13.17 -12.50
C ASN A 46 0.95 11.98 -11.62
N TRP A 47 0.63 10.74 -12.02
CA TRP A 47 0.95 9.56 -11.23
C TRP A 47 2.46 9.38 -11.03
N VAL A 48 3.26 9.61 -12.08
CA VAL A 48 4.72 9.55 -12.00
C VAL A 48 5.25 10.51 -10.93
N GLU A 49 4.78 11.74 -10.92
CA GLU A 49 5.16 12.75 -9.91
C GLU A 49 4.71 12.33 -8.50
N TYR A 50 3.47 11.87 -8.38
CA TYR A 50 2.91 11.42 -7.11
C TYR A 50 3.69 10.22 -6.52
N VAL A 51 4.12 9.27 -7.35
CA VAL A 51 4.94 8.13 -6.90
C VAL A 51 6.32 8.58 -6.42
N ASN A 52 6.92 9.57 -7.08
CA ASN A 52 8.23 10.12 -6.68
C ASN A 52 8.16 11.06 -5.46
N THR A 53 6.98 11.53 -5.07
CA THR A 53 6.82 12.33 -3.85
C THR A 53 7.22 11.48 -2.62
N PRO A 54 7.99 12.02 -1.65
CA PRO A 54 8.31 11.32 -0.42
C PRO A 54 7.06 10.84 0.33
N GLN A 55 7.10 9.61 0.83
CA GLN A 55 6.09 9.08 1.74
C GLN A 55 6.55 9.26 3.18
N THR A 56 5.65 9.70 4.06
CA THR A 56 5.99 9.85 5.47
C THR A 56 6.20 8.48 6.12
N GLN A 57 7.05 8.41 7.15
CA GLN A 57 7.29 7.18 7.89
C GLN A 57 5.98 6.62 8.49
N LYS A 58 5.09 7.50 8.97
CA LYS A 58 3.77 7.15 9.51
C LYS A 58 2.87 6.45 8.49
N GLU A 59 2.86 6.92 7.23
CA GLU A 59 2.10 6.26 6.16
C GLU A 59 2.67 4.89 5.82
N ILE A 60 4.00 4.80 5.71
CA ILE A 60 4.72 3.55 5.43
C ILE A 60 4.44 2.52 6.53
N ASP A 61 4.55 2.91 7.79
CA ASP A 61 4.35 2.02 8.93
C ASP A 61 2.90 1.56 9.05
N LYS A 62 1.93 2.41 8.73
CA LYS A 62 0.52 2.01 8.65
C LYS A 62 0.31 0.90 7.62
N ILE A 63 0.89 1.04 6.43
CA ILE A 63 0.79 0.02 5.37
C ILE A 63 1.50 -1.26 5.79
N ARG A 64 2.74 -1.16 6.29
CA ARG A 64 3.51 -2.32 6.77
C ARG A 64 2.79 -3.07 7.90
N ASN A 65 2.23 -2.35 8.86
CA ASN A 65 1.43 -2.95 9.92
C ASN A 65 0.23 -3.72 9.35
N ASN A 66 -0.52 -3.13 8.40
CA ASN A 66 -1.65 -3.83 7.79
C ASN A 66 -1.22 -5.09 7.03
N ILE A 67 -0.09 -5.04 6.29
CA ILE A 67 0.50 -6.22 5.64
C ILE A 67 0.86 -7.29 6.67
N ASN A 68 1.64 -6.94 7.69
CA ASN A 68 2.12 -7.86 8.73
C ASN A 68 0.98 -8.45 9.56
N ARG A 69 -0.13 -7.73 9.68
CA ARG A 69 -1.33 -8.17 10.38
C ARG A 69 -2.35 -8.87 9.50
N GLN A 70 -2.11 -8.91 8.18
CA GLN A 70 -3.09 -9.36 7.19
C GLN A 70 -4.45 -8.64 7.38
N ALA A 71 -4.37 -7.34 7.69
CA ALA A 71 -5.52 -6.49 7.95
C ALA A 71 -5.93 -5.73 6.68
N PRO A 72 -7.24 -5.48 6.47
CA PRO A 72 -7.68 -4.60 5.39
C PRO A 72 -7.08 -3.20 5.50
N LEU A 73 -6.75 -2.60 4.36
CA LEU A 73 -6.25 -1.22 4.25
C LEU A 73 -7.33 -0.33 3.64
N GLY A 74 -7.69 0.76 4.31
CA GLY A 74 -8.69 1.71 3.82
C GLY A 74 -9.14 2.70 4.88
N ASN A 75 -10.29 3.34 4.64
CA ASN A 75 -10.97 4.13 5.68
C ASN A 75 -11.51 3.20 6.78
N GLU A 76 -11.67 3.73 7.99
CA GLU A 76 -12.00 2.93 9.18
C GLU A 76 -13.32 2.16 9.05
N ASN A 77 -14.37 2.82 8.58
CA ASN A 77 -15.69 2.20 8.37
C ASN A 77 -15.62 1.01 7.40
N TRP A 78 -14.89 1.17 6.29
CA TRP A 78 -14.70 0.13 5.29
C TRP A 78 -13.83 -1.01 5.84
N VAL A 79 -12.76 -0.69 6.55
CA VAL A 79 -11.89 -1.71 7.18
C VAL A 79 -12.69 -2.56 8.16
N ILE A 80 -13.53 -1.96 9.02
CA ILE A 80 -14.39 -2.68 9.95
C ILE A 80 -15.42 -3.53 9.19
N LYS A 81 -16.06 -2.98 8.16
CA LYS A 81 -17.04 -3.70 7.34
C LYS A 81 -16.41 -4.93 6.68
N MET A 82 -15.25 -4.76 6.05
CA MET A 82 -14.54 -5.85 5.40
C MET A 82 -14.00 -6.88 6.38
N ALA A 83 -13.49 -6.43 7.53
CA ALA A 83 -13.02 -7.34 8.57
C ALA A 83 -14.16 -8.18 9.16
N LYS A 84 -15.35 -7.60 9.35
CA LYS A 84 -16.56 -8.37 9.72
C LYS A 84 -16.93 -9.39 8.64
N LYS A 85 -17.03 -8.93 7.38
CA LYS A 85 -17.44 -9.76 6.23
C LYS A 85 -16.55 -11.00 6.05
N HIS A 86 -15.25 -10.89 6.30
CA HIS A 86 -14.28 -11.96 6.09
C HIS A 86 -13.76 -12.60 7.38
N GLY A 87 -14.35 -12.33 8.54
CA GLY A 87 -13.89 -12.92 9.82
C GLY A 87 -12.52 -12.44 10.29
N LEU A 88 -12.03 -11.30 9.79
CA LEU A 88 -10.71 -10.73 10.09
C LEU A 88 -10.72 -9.75 11.27
N LEU A 89 -11.77 -9.72 12.11
CA LEU A 89 -11.82 -8.79 13.25
C LEU A 89 -10.63 -8.95 14.22
N SER A 90 -10.07 -10.16 14.32
CA SER A 90 -8.87 -10.43 15.12
C SER A 90 -7.63 -9.68 14.61
N THR A 91 -7.54 -9.43 13.29
CA THR A 91 -6.41 -8.71 12.68
C THR A 91 -6.41 -7.23 13.05
N LEU A 92 -7.53 -6.67 13.53
CA LEU A 92 -7.64 -5.28 13.98
C LEU A 92 -7.35 -5.08 15.49
N LYS A 93 -7.46 -6.14 16.30
CA LYS A 93 -7.28 -6.05 17.77
C LYS A 93 -5.80 -6.06 18.15
N ALA A 94 -5.44 -5.55 19.33
CA ALA A 94 -4.08 -5.71 19.85
C ALA A 94 -3.67 -7.20 19.89
N ARG A 95 -2.42 -7.51 19.55
CA ARG A 95 -1.89 -8.89 19.66
C ARG A 95 -1.70 -9.26 21.12
N GLY A 96 -1.85 -10.54 21.43
CA GLY A 96 -1.66 -11.09 22.77
C GLY A 96 -2.93 -11.07 23.62
N ARG A 97 -2.74 -11.28 24.94
CA ARG A 97 -3.84 -11.38 25.90
C ARG A 97 -4.70 -10.10 25.83
N PRO A 98 -6.02 -10.23 25.67
CA PRO A 98 -6.93 -9.10 25.79
C PRO A 98 -6.67 -8.38 27.11
N LYS A 99 -6.38 -7.07 27.04
CA LYS A 99 -6.30 -6.25 28.25
C LYS A 99 -7.64 -6.33 28.95
N ASN A 100 -7.65 -6.55 30.27
CA ASN A 100 -8.85 -6.43 31.09
C ASN A 100 -9.33 -4.99 30.98
N LYS A 101 -10.23 -4.71 30.03
CA LYS A 101 -10.98 -3.47 30.05
C LYS A 101 -11.97 -3.63 31.20
N LYS A 102 -11.92 -2.75 32.20
CA LYS A 102 -13.07 -2.57 33.10
C LYS A 102 -14.28 -2.41 32.18
N LYS A 103 -15.28 -3.29 32.32
CA LYS A 103 -16.57 -3.04 31.68
C LYS A 103 -16.99 -1.64 32.14
N LEU A 104 -17.20 -0.73 31.18
CA LEU A 104 -17.96 0.49 31.43
C LEU A 104 -19.36 0.08 31.88
#